data_AF-A0A248VSF5-F1
#
_entry.id   AF-A0A248VSF5-F1
#
_cell.length_a   1.000
_cell.length_b   1.000
_cell.length_c   1.000
_cell.angle_alpha   90.00
_cell.angle_beta   90.00
_cell.angle_gamma   90.00
#
_symmetry.space_group_name_H-M   'P 1'
#
loop_
_entity.id
_entity.type
_entity.pdbx_description
1 polymer ?
#
loop_
_entity_poly.entity_id
_entity_poly.type
_entity_poly.pdbx_seq_one_letter_code
_entity_poly.pdbx_strand_id
1 'polypeptide(L)'
;MTKSIKNQASSRPPVDALQYEKLALSAFHLCDRQVDQLDTLIILASSICRNPAITSDERRRRQTLLELLVDTAEQYQQELEYDRELFQIIALDAKGVSQSRITARHAANLLAEASRKAKASEAAASEPKRKSSSSKGPATSNAGAAQQPAGAPH
;
A
#
# COMPACT_ATOMS: atom_id res chain seq x y z
N MET A 1 25.97 25.59 -37.58
CA MET A 1 25.37 26.23 -36.39
C MET A 1 24.34 25.29 -35.79
N THR A 2 24.68 24.59 -34.70
CA THR A 2 23.78 23.64 -34.02
C THR A 2 23.38 24.20 -32.66
N LYS A 3 22.16 24.72 -32.54
CA LYS A 3 21.64 25.23 -31.27
C LYS A 3 21.20 24.05 -30.40
N SER A 4 21.89 23.86 -29.28
CA SER A 4 21.60 22.88 -28.24
C SER A 4 20.26 23.22 -27.58
N ILE A 5 19.28 22.33 -27.72
CA ILE A 5 17.98 22.43 -27.04
C ILE A 5 18.21 21.89 -25.63
N LYS A 6 18.61 22.80 -24.73
CA LYS A 6 18.68 22.54 -23.30
C LYS A 6 17.24 22.34 -22.81
N ASN A 7 16.86 21.10 -22.55
CA ASN A 7 15.64 20.73 -21.85
C ASN A 7 15.65 21.44 -20.49
N GLN A 8 15.07 22.63 -20.42
CA GLN A 8 14.74 23.25 -19.15
C GLN A 8 13.57 22.45 -18.58
N ALA A 9 13.88 21.55 -17.65
CA ALA A 9 12.92 21.15 -16.65
C ALA A 9 12.32 22.45 -16.10
N SER A 10 11.01 22.60 -16.18
CA SER A 10 10.27 23.77 -15.70
C SER A 10 10.79 24.15 -14.31
N SER A 11 11.58 25.24 -14.26
CA SER A 11 12.22 25.69 -13.04
C SER A 11 11.12 26.05 -12.06
N ARG A 12 10.94 25.20 -11.06
CA ARG A 12 10.05 25.46 -9.94
C ARG A 12 10.45 26.80 -9.31
N PRO A 13 9.50 27.65 -8.90
CA PRO A 13 9.82 28.67 -7.90
C PRO A 13 10.37 27.93 -6.66
N PRO A 14 11.38 28.46 -5.97
CA PRO A 14 11.82 27.89 -4.70
C PRO A 14 10.62 27.89 -3.74
N VAL A 15 10.02 26.72 -3.54
CA VAL A 15 8.95 26.53 -2.56
C VAL A 15 9.61 26.67 -1.19
N ASP A 16 9.03 27.53 -0.37
CA ASP A 16 9.60 27.93 0.92
C ASP A 16 9.76 26.71 1.83
N ALA A 17 10.96 26.50 2.40
CA ALA A 17 11.27 25.31 3.21
C ALA A 17 10.32 25.16 4.42
N LEU A 18 9.84 26.30 4.94
CA LEU A 18 8.84 26.37 6.00
C LEU A 18 7.50 25.74 5.62
N GLN A 19 7.13 25.72 4.34
CA GLN A 19 5.88 25.08 3.89
C GLN A 19 6.00 23.56 3.89
N TYR A 20 7.17 23.03 3.52
CA TYR A 20 7.46 21.60 3.61
C TYR A 20 7.53 21.12 5.05
N GLU A 21 8.07 21.93 5.96
CA GLU A 21 8.08 21.63 7.39
C GLU A 21 6.66 21.53 7.95
N LYS A 22 5.80 22.53 7.70
CA LYS A 22 4.40 22.52 8.15
C LYS A 22 3.63 21.32 7.63
N LEU A 23 3.86 20.99 6.36
CA LEU A 23 3.25 19.86 5.71
C LEU A 23 3.74 18.51 6.29
N ALA A 24 5.03 18.40 6.58
CA ALA A 24 5.59 17.21 7.22
C ALA A 24 5.03 17.04 8.64
N LEU A 25 4.91 18.13 9.41
CA LEU A 25 4.29 18.12 10.73
C LEU A 25 2.81 17.73 10.67
N SER A 26 2.05 18.21 9.68
CA SER A 26 0.65 17.83 9.54
C SER A 26 0.49 16.35 9.15
N ALA A 27 1.37 15.82 8.30
CA ALA A 27 1.41 14.40 7.98
C ALA A 27 1.75 13.54 9.20
N PHE A 28 2.70 14.01 10.03
CA PHE A 28 3.07 13.32 11.26
C PHE A 28 1.91 13.26 12.26
N HIS A 29 1.23 14.39 12.51
CA HIS A 29 0.06 14.43 13.39
C HIS A 29 -1.10 13.56 12.90
N LEU A 30 -1.23 13.37 11.58
CA LEU A 30 -2.19 12.40 11.06
C LEU A 30 -1.82 10.97 11.47
N CYS A 31 -0.54 10.59 11.36
CA CYS A 31 -0.09 9.27 11.80
C CYS A 31 -0.37 9.05 13.29
N ASP A 32 -0.10 10.04 14.14
CA ASP A 32 -0.42 9.97 15.58
C ASP A 32 -1.93 9.73 15.78
N ARG A 33 -2.78 10.51 15.11
CA ARG A 33 -4.24 10.33 15.17
C ARG A 33 -4.67 8.93 14.71
N GLN A 34 -4.08 8.40 13.64
CA GLN A 34 -4.42 7.06 13.14
C GLN A 34 -4.05 5.96 14.15
N VAL A 35 -2.94 6.13 14.87
CA VAL A 35 -2.56 5.21 15.96
C VAL A 35 -3.60 5.25 17.07
N ASP A 36 -4.00 6.45 17.53
CA ASP A 36 -5.02 6.61 18.57
C ASP A 36 -6.39 6.01 18.16
N GLN A 37 -6.77 6.19 16.89
CA GLN A 37 -7.99 5.61 16.31
C GLN A 37 -7.95 4.08 16.32
N LEU A 38 -6.82 3.49 15.92
CA LEU A 38 -6.63 2.04 15.95
C LEU A 38 -6.64 1.50 17.38
N ASP A 39 -6.00 2.19 18.33
CA ASP A 39 -6.02 1.81 19.74
C ASP A 39 -7.44 1.81 20.31
N THR A 40 -8.26 2.81 19.92
CA THR A 40 -9.67 2.88 20.31
C THR A 40 -10.46 1.68 19.78
N LEU A 41 -10.28 1.31 18.51
CA LEU A 41 -10.92 0.13 17.91
C LEU A 41 -10.46 -1.17 18.58
N ILE A 42 -9.17 -1.30 18.89
CA ILE A 42 -8.61 -2.46 19.59
C ILE A 42 -9.21 -2.57 20.99
N ILE A 43 -9.30 -1.46 21.72
CA ILE A 43 -9.92 -1.43 23.06
C ILE A 43 -11.38 -1.87 22.98
N LEU A 44 -12.16 -1.30 22.06
CA LEU A 44 -13.57 -1.66 21.90
C LEU A 44 -13.75 -3.13 21.51
N ALA A 45 -13.00 -3.62 20.52
CA ALA A 45 -13.04 -5.02 20.09
C ALA A 45 -12.61 -5.98 21.21
N SER A 46 -11.54 -5.66 21.94
CA SER A 46 -11.08 -6.47 23.07
C SER A 46 -12.11 -6.53 24.20
N SER A 47 -12.83 -5.43 24.45
CA SER A 47 -13.92 -5.40 25.44
C SER A 47 -15.08 -6.33 25.06
N ILE A 48 -15.39 -6.42 23.76
CA ILE A 48 -16.41 -7.33 23.23
C ILE A 48 -15.94 -8.79 23.35
N CYS A 49 -14.67 -9.06 23.04
CA CYS A 49 -14.10 -10.41 23.14
C CYS A 49 -14.05 -10.92 24.59
N ARG A 50 -13.71 -10.06 25.55
CA ARG A 50 -13.58 -10.43 26.98
C ARG A 50 -14.92 -10.67 27.68
N ASN A 51 -16.03 -10.14 27.14
CA ASN A 51 -17.36 -10.30 27.71
C ASN A 51 -18.18 -11.31 26.88
N PRO A 52 -18.12 -12.62 27.18
CA PRO A 52 -18.95 -13.62 26.53
C PRO A 52 -20.42 -13.40 26.93
N ALA A 53 -21.31 -13.38 25.94
CA ALA A 53 -22.74 -13.20 26.18
C ALA A 53 -23.40 -14.54 26.48
N ILE A 54 -23.86 -14.71 27.71
CA ILE A 54 -24.54 -15.92 28.21
C ILE A 54 -26.06 -15.73 28.12
N THR A 55 -26.56 -14.52 28.39
CA THR A 55 -27.99 -14.19 28.36
C THR A 55 -28.44 -13.58 27.02
N SER A 56 -29.76 -13.51 26.78
CA SER A 56 -30.31 -12.84 25.59
C SER A 56 -30.04 -11.34 25.58
N ASP A 57 -30.07 -10.69 26.75
CA ASP A 57 -29.87 -9.25 26.88
C ASP A 57 -28.39 -8.89 26.65
N GLU A 58 -27.47 -9.71 27.15
CA GLU A 58 -26.04 -9.59 26.84
C GLU A 58 -25.76 -9.77 25.34
N ARG A 59 -26.46 -10.70 24.67
CA ARG A 59 -26.32 -10.87 23.22
C ARG A 59 -26.80 -9.64 22.45
N ARG A 60 -27.92 -9.03 22.85
CA ARG A 60 -28.40 -7.77 22.26
C ARG A 60 -27.41 -6.63 22.50
N ARG A 61 -26.92 -6.48 23.74
CA ARG A 61 -25.92 -5.45 24.06
C ARG A 61 -24.63 -5.64 23.27
N ARG A 62 -24.18 -6.88 23.11
CA ARG A 62 -23.02 -7.22 22.29
C ARG A 62 -23.24 -6.89 20.83
N GLN A 63 -24.43 -7.16 20.29
CA GLN A 63 -24.80 -6.80 18.92
C GLN A 63 -24.71 -5.28 18.72
N THR A 64 -25.25 -4.49 19.63
CA THR A 64 -25.15 -3.02 19.58
C THR A 64 -23.70 -2.52 19.66
N LEU A 65 -22.85 -3.16 20.49
CA LEU A 65 -21.42 -2.81 20.54
C LEU A 65 -20.68 -3.18 19.24
N LEU A 66 -21.07 -4.26 18.57
CA LEU A 66 -20.52 -4.62 17.27
C LEU A 66 -20.97 -3.64 16.18
N GLU A 67 -22.23 -3.21 16.19
CA GLU A 67 -22.73 -2.16 15.30
C GLU A 67 -21.95 -0.86 15.51
N LEU A 68 -21.77 -0.43 16.76
CA LEU A 68 -20.96 0.74 17.09
C LEU A 68 -19.51 0.62 16.60
N LEU A 69 -18.91 -0.57 16.74
CA LEU A 69 -17.54 -0.82 16.27
C LEU A 69 -17.45 -0.66 14.75
N VAL A 70 -18.43 -1.18 14.00
CA VAL A 70 -18.49 -1.06 12.53
C VAL A 70 -18.68 0.40 12.14
N ASP A 71 -19.66 1.10 12.72
CA ASP A 71 -19.94 2.51 12.41
C ASP A 71 -18.71 3.39 12.67
N THR A 72 -18.01 3.15 13.78
CA THR A 72 -16.79 3.90 14.12
C THR A 72 -15.64 3.60 13.15
N ALA A 73 -15.48 2.33 12.75
CA ALA A 73 -14.46 1.94 11.78
C ALA A 73 -14.74 2.54 10.39
N GLU A 74 -15.99 2.56 9.95
CA GLU A 74 -16.40 3.20 8.69
C GLU A 74 -16.15 4.70 8.72
N GLN A 75 -16.44 5.37 9.85
CA GLN A 75 -16.14 6.78 10.01
C GLN A 75 -14.63 7.05 9.88
N TYR A 76 -13.78 6.28 10.58
CA TYR A 76 -12.34 6.42 10.47
C TYR A 76 -11.82 6.12 9.06
N GLN A 77 -12.43 5.18 8.35
CA GLN A 77 -12.08 4.90 6.96
C GLN A 77 -12.39 6.11 6.05
N GLN A 78 -13.57 6.72 6.17
CA GLN A 78 -13.94 7.89 5.37
C GLN A 78 -13.00 9.08 5.62
N GLU A 79 -12.63 9.32 6.87
CA GLU A 79 -11.64 10.35 7.23
C GLU A 79 -10.28 10.08 6.56
N LEU A 80 -9.85 8.81 6.56
CA LEU A 80 -8.57 8.40 5.97
C LEU A 80 -8.57 8.50 4.44
N GLU A 81 -9.71 8.24 3.78
CA GLU A 81 -9.88 8.45 2.35
C GLU A 81 -9.72 9.92 1.97
N TYR A 82 -10.34 10.83 2.73
CA TYR A 82 -10.18 12.27 2.54
C TYR A 82 -8.73 12.72 2.69
N ASP A 83 -8.06 12.25 3.75
CA ASP A 83 -6.65 12.58 3.98
C ASP A 83 -5.74 12.02 2.89
N ARG A 84 -6.03 10.80 2.40
CA ARG A 84 -5.27 10.18 1.30
C ARG A 84 -5.34 11.01 0.02
N GLU A 85 -6.50 11.56 -0.32
CA GLU A 85 -6.65 12.46 -1.47
C GLU A 85 -5.78 13.71 -1.31
N LEU A 86 -5.80 14.32 -0.12
CA LEU A 86 -4.97 15.49 0.20
C LEU A 86 -3.47 15.18 0.03
N PHE A 87 -2.97 14.11 0.65
CA PHE A 87 -1.56 13.74 0.54
C PHE A 87 -1.17 13.31 -0.88
N GLN A 88 -2.09 12.74 -1.66
CA GLN A 88 -1.86 12.44 -3.06
C GLN A 88 -1.65 13.72 -3.88
N ILE A 89 -2.45 14.77 -3.65
CA ILE A 89 -2.29 16.08 -4.31
C ILE A 89 -0.91 16.67 -3.97
N ILE A 90 -0.53 16.65 -2.70
CA ILE A 90 0.76 17.13 -2.22
C ILE A 90 1.92 16.35 -2.85
N ALA A 91 1.83 15.03 -2.92
CA ALA A 91 2.87 14.20 -3.51
C ALA A 91 3.00 14.44 -5.03
N LEU A 92 1.89 14.68 -5.73
CA LEU A 92 1.88 15.04 -7.14
C LEU A 92 2.49 16.43 -7.36
N ASP A 93 2.12 17.40 -6.53
CA ASP A 93 2.72 18.73 -6.55
C ASP A 93 4.24 18.65 -6.32
N ALA A 94 4.70 17.93 -5.29
CA ALA A 94 6.11 17.74 -4.97
C ALA A 94 6.91 17.10 -6.12
N LYS A 95 6.28 16.22 -6.91
CA LYS A 95 6.87 15.62 -8.12
C LYS A 95 6.91 16.58 -9.31
N GLY A 96 6.41 17.81 -9.17
CA GLY A 96 6.28 18.78 -10.25
C GLY A 96 5.18 18.40 -11.25
N VAL A 97 4.31 17.45 -10.90
CA VAL A 97 3.10 17.13 -11.65
C VAL A 97 2.02 18.06 -11.11
N SER A 98 2.18 19.36 -11.39
CA SER A 98 1.13 20.32 -11.08
C SER A 98 -0.17 19.80 -11.69
N GLN A 99 -1.30 20.03 -11.03
CA GLN A 99 -2.62 20.04 -11.68
C GLN A 99 -2.70 21.16 -12.76
N SER A 100 -1.60 21.50 -13.42
CA SER A 100 -1.61 22.09 -14.74
C SER A 100 -2.38 21.11 -15.60
N ARG A 101 -3.67 21.41 -15.77
CA ARG A 101 -4.57 20.89 -16.82
C ARG A 101 -3.85 19.86 -17.64
N ILE A 102 -4.13 18.57 -17.40
CA ILE A 102 -3.67 17.51 -18.29
C ILE A 102 -4.21 17.89 -19.67
N THR A 103 -3.42 18.64 -20.42
CA THR A 103 -3.72 18.97 -21.79
C THR A 103 -3.60 17.65 -22.52
N ALA A 104 -4.46 17.41 -23.52
CA ALA A 104 -4.46 16.14 -24.26
C ALA A 104 -3.04 15.74 -24.71
N ARG A 105 -2.19 16.73 -25.00
CA ARG A 105 -0.77 16.56 -25.33
C ARG A 105 0.09 16.00 -24.18
N HIS A 106 -0.14 16.42 -22.94
CA HIS A 106 0.59 15.91 -21.78
C HIS A 106 0.13 14.50 -21.38
N ALA A 107 -1.18 14.21 -21.46
CA ALA A 107 -1.70 12.84 -21.34
C ALA A 107 -1.10 11.91 -22.41
N ALA A 108 -1.06 12.36 -23.66
CA ALA A 108 -0.48 11.59 -24.75
C ALA A 108 1.02 11.31 -24.53
N ASN A 109 1.76 12.28 -24.00
CA ASN A 109 3.17 12.09 -23.67
C ASN A 109 3.36 11.08 -22.53
N LEU A 110 2.56 11.15 -21.45
CA LEU A 110 2.61 10.18 -20.34
C LEU A 110 2.25 8.76 -20.81
N LEU A 111 1.24 8.62 -21.66
CA LEU A 111 0.88 7.33 -22.27
C LEU A 111 1.99 6.80 -23.19
N ALA A 112 2.64 7.66 -23.96
CA ALA A 112 3.75 7.29 -24.80
C ALA A 112 4.98 6.85 -23.97
N GLU A 113 5.28 7.52 -22.86
CA GLU A 113 6.35 7.13 -21.94
C GLU A 113 6.05 5.80 -21.24
N ALA A 114 4.81 5.59 -20.80
CA ALA A 114 4.36 4.31 -20.23
C ALA A 114 4.48 3.17 -21.25
N SER A 115 4.07 3.41 -22.51
CA SER A 115 4.20 2.43 -23.59
C SER A 115 5.66 2.12 -23.93
N ARG A 116 6.56 3.12 -23.89
CA ARG A 116 8.00 2.91 -24.07
C ARG A 116 8.60 2.09 -22.93
N LYS A 117 8.23 2.37 -21.67
CA LYS A 117 8.67 1.57 -20.52
C LYS A 117 8.14 0.14 -20.57
N ALA A 118 6.88 -0.05 -20.99
CA ALA A 118 6.30 -1.38 -21.20
C ALA A 118 7.07 -2.16 -22.28
N LYS A 119 7.36 -1.54 -23.43
CA LYS A 119 8.18 -2.16 -24.49
C LYS A 119 9.63 -2.42 -24.08
N ALA A 120 10.22 -1.57 -23.26
CA ALA A 120 11.56 -1.80 -22.71
C ALA A 120 11.56 -2.97 -21.71
N SER A 121 10.50 -3.13 -20.92
CA SER A 121 10.29 -4.29 -20.04
C SER A 121 10.07 -5.58 -20.83
N GLU A 122 9.37 -5.52 -21.96
CA GLU A 122 9.12 -6.67 -22.84
C GLU A 122 10.39 -7.06 -23.64
N ALA A 123 11.21 -6.08 -24.02
CA ALA A 123 12.52 -6.31 -24.61
C ALA A 123 13.52 -6.92 -23.61
N ALA A 124 13.48 -6.50 -22.33
CA ALA A 124 14.28 -7.11 -21.26
C ALA A 124 13.81 -8.54 -20.90
N ALA A 125 12.52 -8.84 -21.07
CA ALA A 125 11.98 -10.19 -20.88
C ALA A 125 12.24 -11.14 -22.07
N SER A 126 12.67 -10.61 -23.22
CA SER A 126 12.98 -11.39 -24.43
C SER A 126 14.48 -11.60 -24.67
N GLU A 127 15.34 -11.23 -23.72
CA GLU A 127 16.71 -11.75 -23.72
C GLU A 127 16.67 -13.29 -23.63
N PRO A 128 17.34 -14.02 -24.54
CA PRO A 128 17.27 -15.47 -24.56
C PRO A 128 17.96 -16.00 -23.31
N LYS A 129 17.17 -16.63 -22.43
CA LYS A 129 17.64 -17.54 -21.39
C LYS A 129 18.58 -18.54 -22.08
N ARG A 130 19.89 -18.33 -21.94
CA ARG A 130 20.92 -19.23 -22.43
C ARG A 130 20.64 -20.60 -21.81
N LYS A 131 20.18 -21.53 -22.65
CA LYS A 131 20.13 -22.96 -22.40
C LYS A 131 21.52 -23.40 -21.91
N SER A 132 21.70 -23.57 -20.61
CA SER A 132 22.75 -24.46 -20.13
C SER A 132 22.21 -25.89 -20.26
N SER A 133 22.99 -26.67 -20.99
CA SER A 133 22.74 -28.01 -21.45
C SER A 133 22.54 -29.00 -20.31
N SER A 134 21.45 -29.77 -20.44
CA SER A 134 21.29 -31.16 -20.02
C SER A 134 22.63 -31.90 -19.88
N SER A 135 22.92 -32.39 -18.68
CA SER A 135 23.67 -33.64 -18.49
C SER A 135 22.80 -34.60 -17.69
N LYS A 136 22.90 -35.87 -18.09
CA LYS A 136 21.84 -36.88 -18.05
C LYS A 136 22.22 -37.95 -17.04
N GLY A 137 21.36 -38.12 -16.02
CA GLY A 137 21.10 -39.37 -15.28
C GLY A 137 22.05 -39.77 -14.14
N PRO A 138 21.70 -40.82 -13.36
CA PRO A 138 20.43 -41.55 -13.30
C PRO A 138 19.74 -41.50 -11.92
N ALA A 139 18.50 -41.98 -11.93
CA ALA A 139 17.69 -42.26 -10.75
C ALA A 139 18.35 -43.33 -9.86
N THR A 140 18.24 -43.13 -8.54
CA THR A 140 18.28 -44.22 -7.56
C THR A 140 17.06 -44.07 -6.67
N SER A 141 16.12 -44.97 -6.90
CA SER A 141 15.07 -45.38 -5.97
C SER A 141 15.69 -46.07 -4.75
N ASN A 142 15.21 -45.75 -3.55
CA ASN A 142 14.99 -46.66 -2.42
C ASN A 142 14.20 -45.85 -1.37
N ALA A 143 12.91 -46.11 -1.18
CA ALA A 143 12.29 -47.23 -0.47
C ALA A 143 12.30 -47.04 1.06
N GLY A 144 11.10 -46.91 1.62
CA GLY A 144 10.74 -47.47 2.93
C GLY A 144 10.93 -46.58 4.16
N ALA A 145 9.83 -46.06 4.70
CA ALA A 145 9.17 -46.64 5.87
C ALA A 145 8.34 -45.58 6.62
N ALA A 146 7.07 -45.91 6.83
CA ALA A 146 6.17 -45.25 7.76
C ALA A 146 6.66 -45.43 9.20
N GLN A 147 6.43 -44.45 10.09
CA GLN A 147 5.50 -44.61 11.22
C GLN A 147 5.40 -43.34 12.10
N GLN A 148 4.16 -43.12 12.51
CA GLN A 148 3.63 -42.12 13.44
C GLN A 148 4.09 -42.31 14.90
N PRO A 149 3.86 -41.32 15.79
CA PRO A 149 4.44 -41.25 17.12
C PRO A 149 3.66 -42.05 18.18
N ALA A 150 4.38 -42.74 19.07
CA ALA A 150 3.92 -43.19 20.39
C ALA A 150 4.59 -42.26 21.42
N GLY A 151 3.92 -41.64 22.39
CA GLY A 151 3.06 -42.22 23.41
C GLY A 151 3.66 -41.80 24.77
N ALA A 152 3.00 -40.89 25.48
CA ALA A 152 3.20 -40.65 26.92
C ALA A 152 2.14 -41.48 27.70
N PRO A 153 2.10 -41.52 29.05
CA PRO A 153 3.07 -41.11 30.08
C PRO A 153 3.34 -42.23 31.13
N HIS A 154 4.21 -41.95 32.11
CA HIS A 154 4.17 -42.54 33.46
C HIS A 154 4.29 -41.41 34.48
#